data_AF-A0A8I1ST02-F1
#
_entry.id   AF-A0A8I1ST02-F1
#
_cell.length_a   1.000
_cell.length_b   1.000
_cell.length_c   1.000
_cell.angle_alpha   90.00
_cell.angle_beta   90.00
_cell.angle_gamma   90.00
#
_symmetry.space_group_name_H-M   'P 1'
#
loop_
_entity.id
_entity.type
_entity.pdbx_description
1 polymer ?
#
loop_
_entity_poly.entity_id
_entity_poly.type
_entity_poly.pdbx_seq_one_letter_code
_entity_poly.pdbx_strand_id
1 'polypeptide(L)'
;MSLPTPAFFRRAARLLRVAAILPILGVSSHLASLRAAEPDSPESDNTPAEAESAAKSANAPAVRPGFTPRPIKLPAIPEKFTHPGILNTRAELDFVKGKIAAGEEPWKSAFEQMKGSFWAALDYKPNTPRATIRSGINGSGASDGGVGAASMDAKAAYTQALMWVFTGNEQYARNAVAILNAWSILRENLGGNWYLQAAWLAGTFAEAAEIMRYTWDGWKPDEIARFSEMLEEAFLPIFHNRMAFGNRYFSVCQAMMAIGVFNNDKAAFAEGLHRWISYVPCWIYLTEDGPEPIRPDFWLTKPSNDELAALSPGKKWMFRDQDILALMKTNKLGDDSSLYKLEENFGVGRRHWNGAPAAAFVDGLSAETFRDLGHCDLGFAALVSCAEIAWHQGIDLYALEAKRLTKFLELHSGLRIDETIPPVFFRVKGTPVQSFVEAGYNHYHNRLGMELPKTKAFIDKALRPCLTKEINGRSWSWVPVEPGIRAENVVWPTGCNVAWETLTHSNTGQTR
;
A
#
# COMPACT_ATOMS: atom_id res chain seq x y z
N MET A 1 21.41 27.87 63.01
CA MET A 1 22.65 27.12 62.65
C MET A 1 22.30 26.17 61.51
N SER A 2 23.21 25.98 60.57
CA SER A 2 22.93 25.39 59.25
C SER A 2 23.26 23.89 59.17
N LEU A 3 22.69 23.20 58.17
CA LEU A 3 22.96 21.80 57.81
C LEU A 3 24.46 21.55 57.54
N PRO A 4 24.97 20.32 57.75
CA PRO A 4 25.35 19.49 56.59
C PRO A 4 25.25 17.95 56.76
N THR A 5 25.40 17.23 55.64
CA THR A 5 25.78 15.79 55.46
C THR A 5 27.29 15.55 55.76
N PRO A 6 27.96 14.36 55.61
CA PRO A 6 27.58 13.06 54.99
C PRO A 6 28.14 11.71 55.60
N ALA A 7 27.86 10.59 54.90
CA ALA A 7 28.66 9.33 54.78
C ALA A 7 28.72 8.34 56.00
N PHE A 8 29.16 7.06 55.91
CA PHE A 8 29.94 6.32 54.90
C PHE A 8 29.63 4.79 54.88
N PHE A 9 30.02 4.14 53.76
CA PHE A 9 30.23 2.70 53.52
C PHE A 9 28.97 1.81 53.42
N ARG A 10 28.83 0.80 52.53
CA ARG A 10 29.58 0.23 51.37
C ARG A 10 28.51 -0.10 50.27
N ARG A 11 28.79 -0.40 48.98
CA ARG A 11 30.01 -0.72 48.22
C ARG A 11 29.91 -0.10 46.78
N ALA A 12 30.67 -0.61 45.80
CA ALA A 12 30.78 -0.17 44.40
C ALA A 12 31.26 -1.35 43.52
N ALA A 13 31.42 -1.31 42.18
CA ALA A 13 30.86 -0.57 41.02
C ALA A 13 31.69 -1.01 39.78
N ARG A 14 31.25 -0.73 38.53
CA ARG A 14 32.17 -0.64 37.37
C ARG A 14 31.57 0.12 36.18
N LEU A 15 32.12 1.30 35.90
CA LEU A 15 32.02 2.03 34.63
C LEU A 15 33.34 2.75 34.38
N LEU A 16 33.72 2.84 33.10
CA LEU A 16 34.63 3.81 32.44
C LEU A 16 36.04 4.10 33.00
N ARG A 17 36.99 4.23 32.06
CA ARG A 17 38.25 5.00 32.18
C ARG A 17 38.48 5.79 30.89
N VAL A 18 39.02 7.00 31.02
CA VAL A 18 39.50 7.88 29.95
C VAL A 18 40.79 8.57 30.44
N ALA A 19 41.63 9.03 29.49
CA ALA A 19 42.85 9.85 29.64
C ALA A 19 44.15 9.07 30.00
N ALA A 20 45.36 9.50 29.60
CA ALA A 20 45.76 10.83 29.10
C ALA A 20 47.14 10.88 28.34
N ILE A 21 47.38 12.01 27.62
CA ILE A 21 48.66 12.78 27.51
C ILE A 21 49.77 12.42 26.46
N LEU A 22 50.18 13.44 25.68
CA LEU A 22 51.39 13.65 24.82
C LEU A 22 52.52 14.37 25.64
N PRO A 23 53.81 14.64 25.23
CA PRO A 23 54.25 15.17 23.91
C PRO A 23 55.75 14.98 23.45
N ILE A 24 56.16 15.68 22.37
CA ILE A 24 57.52 16.24 22.01
C ILE A 24 58.52 15.50 21.04
N LEU A 25 58.76 16.19 19.90
CA LEU A 25 59.93 16.32 18.97
C LEU A 25 60.46 15.19 18.04
N GLY A 26 60.80 15.60 16.80
CA GLY A 26 61.59 14.85 15.79
C GLY A 26 60.97 14.85 14.37
N VAL A 27 60.77 15.99 13.69
CA VAL A 27 61.65 16.52 12.60
C VAL A 27 61.73 15.57 11.38
N SER A 28 61.38 15.88 10.13
CA SER A 28 60.95 17.10 9.37
C SER A 28 60.54 16.64 7.93
N SER A 29 59.94 17.37 6.97
CA SER A 29 59.33 18.72 6.86
C SER A 29 58.77 18.94 5.43
N HIS A 30 57.75 19.80 5.25
CA HIS A 30 57.57 20.73 4.08
C HIS A 30 57.35 20.14 2.65
N LEU A 31 56.85 20.87 1.63
CA LEU A 31 55.88 21.99 1.49
C LEU A 31 55.54 22.11 -0.03
N ALA A 32 54.54 22.93 -0.36
CA ALA A 32 54.35 23.67 -1.61
C ALA A 32 53.90 22.94 -2.90
N SER A 33 52.87 23.51 -3.53
CA SER A 33 52.57 23.28 -4.94
C SER A 33 53.63 23.92 -5.85
N LEU A 34 53.88 23.35 -7.02
CA LEU A 34 54.24 24.11 -8.22
C LEU A 34 53.77 23.39 -9.49
N ARG A 35 53.85 24.10 -10.62
CA ARG A 35 53.11 23.86 -11.87
C ARG A 35 53.89 23.07 -12.94
N ALA A 36 53.11 22.44 -13.82
CA ALA A 36 53.29 22.34 -15.28
C ALA A 36 54.26 21.29 -15.89
N ALA A 37 54.03 21.08 -17.19
CA ALA A 37 54.82 20.40 -18.22
C ALA A 37 54.54 18.89 -18.50
N GLU A 38 53.69 18.66 -19.51
CA GLU A 38 54.02 17.77 -20.66
C GLU A 38 55.33 18.26 -21.35
N PRO A 39 56.01 17.48 -22.23
CA PRO A 39 55.53 16.29 -22.96
C PRO A 39 56.50 15.09 -22.95
N ASP A 40 56.17 14.02 -23.66
CA ASP A 40 56.96 13.60 -24.84
C ASP A 40 56.32 12.44 -25.61
N SER A 41 56.38 12.55 -26.94
CA SER A 41 56.07 11.52 -27.93
C SER A 41 57.29 11.37 -28.86
N PRO A 42 57.44 10.23 -29.55
CA PRO A 42 57.29 10.24 -31.02
C PRO A 42 56.42 9.07 -31.51
N GLU A 43 55.49 9.25 -32.47
CA GLU A 43 55.71 9.19 -33.94
C GLU A 43 56.39 7.87 -34.39
N SER A 44 55.72 6.95 -35.09
CA SER A 44 55.27 6.99 -36.50
C SER A 44 54.45 5.69 -36.79
N ASP A 45 53.65 5.50 -37.84
CA ASP A 45 53.41 6.19 -39.12
C ASP A 45 51.93 6.01 -39.56
N ASN A 46 51.44 6.87 -40.47
CA ASN A 46 50.10 6.80 -41.08
C ASN A 46 50.18 6.63 -42.60
N THR A 47 49.44 5.67 -43.20
CA THR A 47 48.58 5.85 -44.40
C THR A 47 47.84 4.54 -44.76
N PRO A 48 46.74 4.56 -45.56
CA PRO A 48 45.57 3.75 -45.25
C PRO A 48 45.33 2.54 -46.17
N ALA A 49 44.58 1.56 -45.64
CA ALA A 49 43.91 0.53 -46.43
C ALA A 49 42.42 0.87 -46.62
N GLU A 50 41.86 0.46 -47.75
CA GLU A 50 40.59 0.97 -48.28
C GLU A 50 39.34 0.38 -47.60
N ALA A 51 38.21 1.06 -47.78
CA ALA A 51 36.94 0.67 -47.19
C ALA A 51 36.26 -0.46 -48.00
N GLU A 52 36.04 -1.62 -47.38
CA GLU A 52 35.00 -2.56 -47.80
C GLU A 52 33.78 -2.45 -46.88
N SER A 53 32.68 -1.95 -47.45
CA SER A 53 31.42 -1.73 -46.73
C SER A 53 30.64 -3.03 -46.56
N ALA A 54 30.98 -3.82 -45.53
CA ALA A 54 30.10 -4.89 -45.06
C ALA A 54 28.88 -4.30 -44.32
N ALA A 55 27.89 -3.86 -45.09
CA ALA A 55 26.61 -3.36 -44.58
C ALA A 55 25.86 -4.47 -43.82
N LYS A 56 26.09 -4.57 -42.51
CA LYS A 56 25.25 -5.38 -41.62
C LYS A 56 23.85 -4.79 -41.64
N SER A 57 22.95 -5.48 -42.36
CA SER A 57 21.51 -5.28 -42.31
C SER A 57 21.07 -5.10 -40.86
N ALA A 58 20.77 -3.85 -40.49
CA ALA A 58 20.03 -3.57 -39.27
C ALA A 58 18.61 -4.08 -39.52
N ASN A 59 18.32 -5.29 -39.04
CA ASN A 59 16.96 -5.81 -39.06
C ASN A 59 16.05 -4.76 -38.43
N ALA A 60 15.05 -4.31 -39.19
CA ALA A 60 14.04 -3.40 -38.68
C ALA A 60 13.46 -3.99 -37.37
N PRO A 61 13.23 -3.17 -36.33
CA PRO A 61 12.66 -3.66 -35.10
C PRO A 61 11.34 -4.38 -35.43
N ALA A 62 11.22 -5.63 -34.95
CA ALA A 62 10.05 -6.45 -35.23
C ALA A 62 8.77 -5.67 -34.91
N VAL A 63 7.84 -5.64 -35.87
CA VAL A 63 6.56 -4.93 -35.72
C VAL A 63 5.91 -5.41 -34.42
N ARG A 64 5.70 -4.49 -33.47
CA ARG A 64 5.09 -4.80 -32.16
C ARG A 64 3.77 -5.54 -32.43
N PRO A 65 3.55 -6.76 -31.90
CA PRO A 65 2.29 -7.47 -32.08
C PRO A 65 1.13 -6.56 -31.66
N GLY A 66 0.10 -6.47 -32.50
CA GLY A 66 -1.05 -5.60 -32.24
C GLY A 66 -1.74 -6.00 -30.94
N PHE A 67 -1.73 -5.10 -29.95
CA PHE A 67 -2.47 -5.32 -28.72
C PHE A 67 -3.96 -5.37 -29.05
N THR A 68 -4.59 -6.50 -28.72
CA THR A 68 -6.04 -6.66 -28.79
C THR A 68 -6.55 -6.59 -27.35
N PRO A 69 -7.26 -5.51 -26.94
CA PRO A 69 -7.82 -5.43 -25.60
C PRO A 69 -8.73 -6.62 -25.32
N ARG A 70 -8.64 -7.22 -24.12
CA ARG A 70 -9.61 -8.24 -23.69
C ARG A 70 -11.01 -7.61 -23.75
N PRO A 71 -11.99 -8.23 -24.42
CA PRO A 71 -13.36 -7.73 -24.42
C PRO A 71 -13.98 -7.96 -23.04
N ILE A 72 -13.84 -6.98 -22.15
CA ILE A 72 -14.45 -7.00 -20.81
C ILE A 72 -15.71 -6.14 -20.85
N LYS A 73 -16.86 -6.74 -20.51
CA LYS A 73 -18.08 -5.98 -20.24
C LYS A 73 -17.93 -5.30 -18.89
N LEU A 74 -17.72 -3.99 -18.90
CA LEU A 74 -17.67 -3.19 -17.68
C LEU A 74 -19.03 -3.25 -16.95
N PRO A 75 -19.05 -3.40 -15.62
CA PRO A 75 -20.28 -3.39 -14.83
C PRO A 75 -20.93 -2.00 -14.86
N ALA A 76 -22.24 -1.93 -14.66
CA ALA A 76 -22.92 -0.66 -14.47
C ALA A 76 -22.55 -0.05 -13.10
N ILE A 77 -22.34 1.27 -13.07
CA ILE A 77 -22.11 2.00 -11.82
C ILE A 77 -23.44 2.14 -11.07
N PRO A 78 -23.52 1.91 -9.75
CA PRO A 78 -24.77 2.00 -9.01
C PRO A 78 -25.33 3.42 -9.03
N GLU A 79 -26.66 3.56 -9.06
CA GLU A 79 -27.31 4.88 -9.00
C GLU A 79 -27.21 5.54 -7.62
N LYS A 80 -27.04 4.74 -6.57
CA LYS A 80 -26.81 5.16 -5.19
C LYS A 80 -25.84 4.19 -4.55
N PHE A 81 -24.98 4.69 -3.68
CA PHE A 81 -24.09 3.83 -2.88
C PHE A 81 -24.77 3.35 -1.59
N THR A 82 -24.45 2.11 -1.22
CA THR A 82 -24.74 1.52 0.09
C THR A 82 -23.78 2.10 1.12
N HIS A 83 -24.30 2.44 2.31
CA HIS A 83 -23.55 3.09 3.38
C HIS A 83 -23.91 2.53 4.78
N PRO A 84 -22.92 2.26 5.66
CA PRO A 84 -21.51 2.08 5.36
C PRO A 84 -21.29 1.02 4.27
N GLY A 85 -20.37 1.27 3.34
CA GLY A 85 -20.10 0.35 2.22
C GLY A 85 -18.73 0.51 1.56
N ILE A 86 -17.73 0.98 2.30
CA ILE A 86 -16.31 0.91 1.89
C ILE A 86 -15.76 -0.47 2.29
N LEU A 87 -14.97 -0.58 3.37
CA LEU A 87 -14.47 -1.85 3.92
C LEU A 87 -15.27 -2.40 5.11
N ASN A 88 -16.37 -1.76 5.46
CA ASN A 88 -17.24 -2.22 6.53
C ASN A 88 -18.68 -1.93 6.13
N THR A 89 -19.55 -2.92 6.16
CA THR A 89 -21.00 -2.71 6.17
C THR A 89 -21.55 -2.64 7.59
N ARG A 90 -22.78 -2.12 7.76
CA ARG A 90 -23.53 -2.21 9.02
C ARG A 90 -23.60 -3.65 9.54
N ALA A 91 -23.94 -4.60 8.67
CA ALA A 91 -24.14 -5.99 9.02
C ALA A 91 -22.86 -6.68 9.52
N GLU A 92 -21.70 -6.40 8.91
CA GLU A 92 -20.41 -6.95 9.33
C GLU A 92 -19.95 -6.35 10.66
N LEU A 93 -20.14 -5.04 10.85
CA LEU A 93 -19.86 -4.37 12.12
C LEU A 93 -20.72 -4.96 13.26
N ASP A 94 -22.02 -5.17 13.02
CA ASP A 94 -22.94 -5.73 14.01
C ASP A 94 -22.66 -7.23 14.27
N PHE A 95 -22.30 -8.00 13.23
CA PHE A 95 -21.85 -9.39 13.36
C PHE A 95 -20.62 -9.49 14.26
N VAL A 96 -19.57 -8.70 13.99
CA VAL A 96 -18.36 -8.76 14.80
C VAL A 96 -18.61 -8.22 16.22
N LYS A 97 -19.44 -7.19 16.39
CA LYS A 97 -19.88 -6.74 17.72
C LYS A 97 -20.52 -7.87 18.52
N GLY A 98 -21.36 -8.68 17.87
CA GLY A 98 -21.93 -9.90 18.45
C GLY A 98 -20.85 -10.93 18.86
N LYS A 99 -19.85 -11.17 17.99
CA LYS A 99 -18.73 -12.07 18.28
C LYS A 99 -17.87 -11.62 19.46
N ILE A 100 -17.58 -10.32 19.57
CA ILE A 100 -16.89 -9.74 20.74
C ILE A 100 -17.73 -9.94 22.00
N ALA A 101 -19.03 -9.63 21.97
CA ALA A 101 -19.93 -9.74 23.12
C ALA A 101 -20.10 -11.21 23.59
N ALA A 102 -20.08 -12.17 22.67
CA ALA A 102 -20.08 -13.60 22.97
C ALA A 102 -18.71 -14.13 23.46
N GLY A 103 -17.65 -13.33 23.38
CA GLY A 103 -16.29 -13.73 23.73
C GLY A 103 -15.66 -14.74 22.76
N GLU A 104 -16.14 -14.77 21.50
CA GLU A 104 -15.65 -15.70 20.49
C GLU A 104 -14.28 -15.29 19.95
N GLU A 105 -13.37 -16.25 19.85
CA GLU A 105 -12.08 -16.06 19.18
C GLU A 105 -12.24 -16.29 17.65
N PRO A 106 -11.50 -15.56 16.80
CA PRO A 106 -10.42 -14.62 17.15
C PRO A 106 -10.85 -13.18 17.45
N TRP A 107 -12.13 -12.83 17.29
CA TRP A 107 -12.62 -11.45 17.41
C TRP A 107 -12.37 -10.84 18.79
N LYS A 108 -12.52 -11.62 19.87
CA LYS A 108 -12.24 -11.18 21.23
C LYS A 108 -10.78 -10.78 21.44
N SER A 109 -9.81 -11.64 21.12
CA SER A 109 -8.39 -11.32 21.29
C SER A 109 -7.96 -10.10 20.49
N ALA A 110 -8.45 -9.97 19.25
CA ALA A 110 -8.18 -8.82 18.40
C ALA A 110 -8.79 -7.51 18.94
N PHE A 111 -10.00 -7.58 19.48
CA PHE A 111 -10.65 -6.41 20.08
C PHE A 111 -9.89 -5.92 21.31
N GLU A 112 -9.45 -6.82 22.21
CA GLU A 112 -8.63 -6.43 23.36
C GLU A 112 -7.23 -5.92 22.94
N GLN A 113 -6.63 -6.50 21.90
CA GLN A 113 -5.38 -5.99 21.30
C GLN A 113 -5.56 -4.57 20.73
N MET A 114 -6.68 -4.31 20.04
CA MET A 114 -7.03 -2.99 19.50
C MET A 114 -7.28 -1.97 20.62
N LYS A 115 -8.09 -2.35 21.63
CA LYS A 115 -8.44 -1.53 22.80
C LYS A 115 -7.25 -1.18 23.68
N GLY A 116 -6.24 -2.06 23.75
CA GLY A 116 -4.97 -1.80 24.43
C GLY A 116 -3.97 -0.96 23.64
N SER A 117 -4.28 -0.60 22.38
CA SER A 117 -3.35 0.13 21.51
C SER A 117 -3.30 1.64 21.78
N PHE A 118 -2.18 2.26 21.43
CA PHE A 118 -2.03 3.73 21.45
C PHE A 118 -3.10 4.45 20.60
N TRP A 119 -3.53 3.85 19.50
CA TRP A 119 -4.58 4.41 18.63
C TRP A 119 -5.96 4.42 19.28
N ALA A 120 -6.22 3.54 20.24
CA ALA A 120 -7.46 3.45 21.00
C ALA A 120 -7.43 4.23 22.34
N ALA A 121 -6.41 5.06 22.60
CA ALA A 121 -6.36 5.87 23.81
C ALA A 121 -7.54 6.84 23.91
N LEU A 122 -8.26 6.87 25.04
CA LEU A 122 -9.43 7.74 25.24
C LEU A 122 -9.04 9.23 25.26
N ASP A 123 -7.83 9.54 25.68
CA ASP A 123 -7.26 10.89 25.74
C ASP A 123 -6.49 11.28 24.48
N TYR A 124 -6.47 10.45 23.42
CA TYR A 124 -5.81 10.72 22.15
C TYR A 124 -6.09 12.14 21.63
N LYS A 125 -5.08 12.77 21.03
CA LYS A 125 -5.17 14.10 20.42
C LYS A 125 -4.62 14.02 19.00
N PRO A 126 -5.27 14.64 18.00
CA PRO A 126 -4.72 14.74 16.66
C PRO A 126 -3.29 15.30 16.70
N ASN A 127 -2.40 14.74 15.89
CA ASN A 127 -1.10 15.32 15.62
C ASN A 127 -1.28 16.65 14.84
N THR A 128 -0.22 17.45 14.75
CA THR A 128 -0.27 18.76 14.06
C THR A 128 -0.63 18.59 12.58
N PRO A 129 -1.84 19.01 12.13
CA PRO A 129 -2.23 18.88 10.74
C PRO A 129 -1.47 19.87 9.86
N ARG A 130 -1.33 19.58 8.56
CA ARG A 130 -0.66 20.47 7.60
C ARG A 130 -1.44 20.56 6.30
N ALA A 131 -1.47 21.76 5.70
CA ALA A 131 -2.05 21.98 4.37
C ALA A 131 -1.24 21.30 3.25
N THR A 132 0.06 21.13 3.44
CA THR A 132 0.94 20.40 2.52
C THR A 132 1.67 19.29 3.28
N ILE A 133 1.52 18.05 2.83
CA ILE A 133 2.31 16.90 3.29
C ILE A 133 3.46 16.66 2.29
N ARG A 134 4.65 16.36 2.82
CA ARG A 134 5.83 15.96 2.04
C ARG A 134 6.31 14.57 2.48
N SER A 135 6.29 13.62 1.56
CA SER A 135 6.77 12.26 1.79
C SER A 135 8.28 12.12 1.51
N GLY A 136 8.98 11.37 2.35
CA GLY A 136 10.39 11.04 2.13
C GLY A 136 10.59 10.08 0.95
N ILE A 137 11.80 10.04 0.39
CA ILE A 137 12.21 9.08 -0.65
C ILE A 137 12.51 7.75 0.03
N ASN A 138 11.81 6.66 -0.33
CA ASN A 138 11.99 5.34 0.32
C ASN A 138 11.86 5.40 1.87
N GLY A 139 11.02 6.31 2.39
CA GLY A 139 10.88 6.59 3.83
C GLY A 139 11.92 7.57 4.41
N SER A 140 13.01 7.83 3.71
CA SER A 140 14.08 8.76 4.13
C SER A 140 13.69 10.22 3.88
N GLY A 141 13.80 11.08 4.88
CA GLY A 141 13.46 12.51 4.80
C GLY A 141 12.01 12.86 5.16
N ALA A 142 11.25 11.90 5.71
CA ALA A 142 9.85 12.09 6.14
C ALA A 142 9.68 12.83 7.49
N SER A 143 10.76 13.07 8.25
CA SER A 143 10.71 13.40 9.69
C SER A 143 10.08 14.75 10.06
N ASP A 144 10.03 15.71 9.14
CA ASP A 144 9.29 16.98 9.28
C ASP A 144 8.29 17.18 8.12
N GLY A 145 7.98 16.11 7.39
CA GLY A 145 7.11 16.19 6.22
C GLY A 145 5.61 16.23 6.53
N GLY A 146 5.19 16.12 7.79
CA GLY A 146 3.79 15.93 8.19
C GLY A 146 3.21 14.53 7.87
N VAL A 147 3.86 13.75 7.01
CA VAL A 147 3.40 12.42 6.58
C VAL A 147 3.27 11.40 7.73
N GLY A 148 4.20 11.42 8.69
CA GLY A 148 4.16 10.52 9.85
C GLY A 148 2.97 10.84 10.76
N ALA A 149 2.71 12.13 10.98
CA ALA A 149 1.55 12.62 11.73
C ALA A 149 0.23 12.23 11.04
N ALA A 150 0.09 12.53 9.74
CA ALA A 150 -1.10 12.17 8.96
C ALA A 150 -1.37 10.65 8.97
N SER A 151 -0.32 9.84 8.84
CA SER A 151 -0.45 8.37 8.88
C SER A 151 -0.89 7.87 10.25
N MET A 152 -0.31 8.43 11.32
CA MET A 152 -0.67 8.08 12.70
C MET A 152 -2.12 8.45 13.02
N ASP A 153 -2.54 9.65 12.57
CA ASP A 153 -3.88 10.18 12.78
C ASP A 153 -4.93 9.45 11.96
N ALA A 154 -4.69 9.11 10.69
CA ALA A 154 -5.64 8.32 9.90
C ALA A 154 -5.92 6.96 10.56
N LYS A 155 -4.87 6.28 11.04
CA LYS A 155 -4.96 5.00 11.77
C LYS A 155 -5.67 5.14 13.11
N ALA A 156 -5.43 6.24 13.83
CA ALA A 156 -6.18 6.57 15.04
C ALA A 156 -7.66 6.85 14.74
N ALA A 157 -7.99 7.63 13.71
CA ALA A 157 -9.36 7.94 13.34
C ALA A 157 -10.18 6.67 13.05
N TYR A 158 -9.63 5.73 12.26
CA TYR A 158 -10.30 4.47 11.96
C TYR A 158 -10.40 3.58 13.21
N THR A 159 -9.32 3.44 14.00
CA THR A 159 -9.35 2.68 15.26
C THR A 159 -10.37 3.24 16.25
N GLN A 160 -10.48 4.56 16.38
CA GLN A 160 -11.43 5.23 17.26
C GLN A 160 -12.88 5.07 16.73
N ALA A 161 -13.10 5.15 15.41
CA ALA A 161 -14.41 4.88 14.80
C ALA A 161 -14.88 3.44 15.04
N LEU A 162 -13.97 2.46 14.95
CA LEU A 162 -14.23 1.06 15.30
C LEU A 162 -14.53 0.88 16.80
N MET A 163 -13.72 1.47 17.68
CA MET A 163 -13.93 1.43 19.12
C MET A 163 -15.26 2.06 19.54
N TRP A 164 -15.71 3.13 18.86
CA TRP A 164 -17.06 3.67 19.01
C TRP A 164 -18.13 2.60 18.73
N VAL A 165 -18.08 1.97 17.57
CA VAL A 165 -19.11 0.99 17.14
C VAL A 165 -19.20 -0.18 18.12
N PHE A 166 -18.08 -0.74 18.57
CA PHE A 166 -18.10 -1.94 19.44
C PHE A 166 -18.42 -1.63 20.89
N THR A 167 -17.98 -0.49 21.43
CA THR A 167 -18.19 -0.15 22.85
C THR A 167 -19.40 0.73 23.14
N GLY A 168 -19.87 1.52 22.16
CA GLY A 168 -20.85 2.57 22.38
C GLY A 168 -20.33 3.76 23.20
N ASN A 169 -19.02 3.85 23.48
CA ASN A 169 -18.44 4.98 24.19
C ASN A 169 -18.18 6.14 23.23
N GLU A 170 -19.02 7.17 23.31
CA GLU A 170 -18.96 8.37 22.45
C GLU A 170 -17.64 9.13 22.51
N GLN A 171 -16.78 8.91 23.51
CA GLN A 171 -15.48 9.57 23.52
C GLN A 171 -14.61 9.11 22.34
N TYR A 172 -14.72 7.86 21.93
CA TYR A 172 -14.06 7.37 20.72
C TYR A 172 -14.62 8.05 19.46
N ALA A 173 -15.95 8.23 19.38
CA ALA A 173 -16.59 8.95 18.28
C ALA A 173 -16.11 10.42 18.18
N ARG A 174 -16.07 11.12 19.33
CA ARG A 174 -15.55 12.50 19.43
C ARG A 174 -14.09 12.59 19.01
N ASN A 175 -13.24 11.64 19.43
CA ASN A 175 -11.83 11.59 19.05
C ASN A 175 -11.67 11.35 17.54
N ALA A 176 -12.39 10.39 16.96
CA ALA A 176 -12.35 10.11 15.52
C ALA A 176 -12.71 11.35 14.70
N VAL A 177 -13.85 11.99 15.01
CA VAL A 177 -14.30 13.21 14.31
C VAL A 177 -13.37 14.40 14.54
N ALA A 178 -12.77 14.55 15.73
CA ALA A 178 -11.77 15.59 15.97
C ALA A 178 -10.54 15.43 15.06
N ILE A 179 -10.10 14.19 14.79
CA ILE A 179 -8.99 13.91 13.87
C ILE A 179 -9.39 14.20 12.41
N LEU A 180 -10.56 13.72 11.97
CA LEU A 180 -11.07 13.95 10.61
C LEU A 180 -11.20 15.45 10.31
N ASN A 181 -11.79 16.20 11.25
CA ASN A 181 -11.95 17.65 11.14
C ASN A 181 -10.59 18.39 11.14
N ALA A 182 -9.60 17.93 11.91
CA ALA A 182 -8.27 18.53 11.94
C ALA A 182 -7.54 18.41 10.59
N TRP A 183 -7.66 17.27 9.89
CA TRP A 183 -7.01 17.06 8.59
C TRP A 183 -7.77 17.61 7.39
N SER A 184 -8.98 18.14 7.59
CA SER A 184 -9.75 18.83 6.53
C SER A 184 -9.04 20.08 5.96
N ILE A 185 -7.91 20.51 6.53
CA ILE A 185 -7.05 21.58 5.99
C ILE A 185 -6.07 21.11 4.91
N LEU A 186 -5.90 19.80 4.70
CA LEU A 186 -4.96 19.26 3.71
C LEU A 186 -5.35 19.69 2.28
N ARG A 187 -4.38 20.08 1.46
CA ARG A 187 -4.56 20.50 0.07
C ARG A 187 -3.54 19.89 -0.88
N GLU A 188 -2.36 19.51 -0.40
CA GLU A 188 -1.28 19.01 -1.24
C GLU A 188 -0.56 17.78 -0.64
N ASN A 189 -0.31 16.77 -1.47
CA ASN A 189 0.60 15.66 -1.16
C ASN A 189 1.80 15.68 -2.12
N LEU A 190 3.02 15.81 -1.60
CA LEU A 190 4.26 15.98 -2.35
C LEU A 190 5.35 14.99 -1.90
N GLY A 191 6.52 15.04 -2.53
CA GLY A 191 7.72 14.28 -2.13
C GLY A 191 7.91 12.97 -2.89
N GLY A 192 8.68 12.03 -2.32
CA GLY A 192 9.11 10.81 -3.02
C GLY A 192 8.01 9.78 -3.24
N ASN A 193 7.15 9.56 -2.25
CA ASN A 193 6.05 8.59 -2.27
C ASN A 193 4.68 9.27 -2.47
N TRP A 194 4.64 10.42 -3.13
CA TRP A 194 3.50 11.35 -3.16
C TRP A 194 2.16 10.68 -3.50
N TYR A 195 2.09 9.81 -4.52
CA TYR A 195 0.85 9.11 -4.90
C TYR A 195 0.49 7.93 -3.97
N LEU A 196 1.48 7.11 -3.58
CA LEU A 196 1.25 5.93 -2.75
C LEU A 196 0.81 6.32 -1.33
N GLN A 197 1.53 7.28 -0.76
CA GLN A 197 1.25 7.78 0.57
C GLN A 197 -0.10 8.50 0.61
N ALA A 198 -0.42 9.27 -0.44
CA ALA A 198 -1.73 9.87 -0.63
C ALA A 198 -2.83 8.79 -0.66
N ALA A 199 -2.63 7.69 -1.39
CA ALA A 199 -3.59 6.59 -1.48
C ALA A 199 -3.84 5.90 -0.13
N TRP A 200 -2.77 5.57 0.61
CA TRP A 200 -2.89 4.99 1.97
C TRP A 200 -3.60 5.92 2.95
N LEU A 201 -3.33 7.22 2.90
CA LEU A 201 -4.01 8.21 3.74
C LEU A 201 -5.49 8.32 3.37
N ALA A 202 -5.80 8.52 2.09
CA ALA A 202 -7.16 8.70 1.58
C ALA A 202 -8.08 7.52 1.89
N GLY A 203 -7.65 6.28 1.61
CA GLY A 203 -8.44 5.08 1.92
C GLY A 203 -8.77 4.99 3.41
N THR A 204 -7.74 5.02 4.25
CA THR A 204 -7.89 4.96 5.72
C THR A 204 -8.78 6.07 6.28
N PHE A 205 -8.61 7.31 5.80
CA PHE A 205 -9.41 8.45 6.22
C PHE A 205 -10.87 8.33 5.77
N ALA A 206 -11.12 7.87 4.54
CA ALA A 206 -12.47 7.63 4.03
C ALA A 206 -13.18 6.50 4.80
N GLU A 207 -12.49 5.41 5.11
CA GLU A 207 -13.01 4.28 5.91
C GLU A 207 -13.44 4.72 7.32
N ALA A 208 -12.61 5.53 8.00
CA ALA A 208 -12.95 6.13 9.29
C ALA A 208 -14.17 7.07 9.19
N ALA A 209 -14.19 7.93 8.17
CA ALA A 209 -15.25 8.91 7.94
C ALA A 209 -16.59 8.25 7.59
N GLU A 210 -16.58 7.21 6.76
CA GLU A 210 -17.74 6.40 6.39
C GLU A 210 -18.40 5.82 7.66
N ILE A 211 -17.61 5.21 8.55
CA ILE A 211 -18.12 4.72 9.83
C ILE A 211 -18.70 5.88 10.63
N MET A 212 -17.98 6.98 10.84
CA MET A 212 -18.48 8.08 11.68
C MET A 212 -19.76 8.69 11.14
N ARG A 213 -19.82 9.00 9.84
CA ARG A 213 -20.96 9.67 9.18
C ARG A 213 -22.28 8.88 9.25
N TYR A 214 -22.19 7.55 9.23
CA TYR A 214 -23.37 6.68 9.18
C TYR A 214 -23.59 5.86 10.48
N THR A 215 -22.77 6.08 11.52
CA THR A 215 -22.90 5.41 12.84
C THR A 215 -22.99 6.37 14.03
N TRP A 216 -22.80 7.69 13.84
CA TRP A 216 -22.86 8.67 14.92
C TRP A 216 -23.40 10.02 14.46
N ASP A 217 -24.52 10.45 15.05
CA ASP A 217 -25.22 11.68 14.66
C ASP A 217 -24.49 12.99 15.05
N GLY A 218 -23.38 12.89 15.79
CA GLY A 218 -22.64 14.05 16.32
C GLY A 218 -21.70 14.74 15.32
N TRP A 219 -21.46 14.18 14.13
CA TRP A 219 -20.61 14.82 13.11
C TRP A 219 -21.44 15.80 12.26
N LYS A 220 -21.07 17.08 12.27
CA LYS A 220 -21.92 18.12 11.67
C LYS A 220 -21.90 18.09 10.13
N PRO A 221 -23.00 18.42 9.44
CA PRO A 221 -23.04 18.46 7.97
C PRO A 221 -21.99 19.36 7.32
N ASP A 222 -21.65 20.50 7.94
CA ASP A 222 -20.63 21.42 7.43
C ASP A 222 -19.20 20.90 7.64
N GLU A 223 -18.98 20.13 8.71
CA GLU A 223 -17.73 19.43 8.99
C GLU A 223 -17.51 18.28 7.99
N ILE A 224 -18.56 17.48 7.74
CA ILE A 224 -18.59 16.44 6.70
C ILE A 224 -18.30 17.05 5.32
N ALA A 225 -18.91 18.19 4.99
CA ALA A 225 -18.70 18.86 3.70
C ALA A 225 -17.23 19.32 3.51
N ARG A 226 -16.61 19.94 4.52
CA ARG A 226 -15.18 20.33 4.47
C ARG A 226 -14.25 19.14 4.31
N PHE A 227 -14.56 18.03 4.97
CA PHE A 227 -13.78 16.80 4.84
C PHE A 227 -13.95 16.14 3.46
N SER A 228 -15.18 16.14 2.93
CA SER A 228 -15.52 15.68 1.58
C SER A 228 -14.79 16.48 0.48
N GLU A 229 -14.74 17.81 0.61
CA GLU A 229 -13.95 18.71 -0.24
C GLU A 229 -12.45 18.40 -0.15
N MET A 230 -11.92 18.17 1.04
CA MET A 230 -10.51 17.81 1.24
C MET A 230 -10.15 16.48 0.56
N LEU A 231 -11.03 15.47 0.63
CA LEU A 231 -10.86 14.21 -0.10
C LEU A 231 -10.84 14.40 -1.63
N GLU A 232 -11.69 15.28 -2.16
CA GLU A 232 -11.72 15.59 -3.59
C GLU A 232 -10.45 16.34 -4.02
N GLU A 233 -10.14 17.46 -3.36
CA GLU A 233 -9.11 18.40 -3.80
C GLU A 233 -7.68 17.91 -3.57
N ALA A 234 -7.39 17.27 -2.44
CA ALA A 234 -6.03 16.90 -2.06
C ALA A 234 -5.55 15.54 -2.60
N PHE A 235 -6.46 14.72 -3.14
CA PHE A 235 -6.19 13.33 -3.47
C PHE A 235 -6.63 12.89 -4.88
N LEU A 236 -7.86 13.21 -5.33
CA LEU A 236 -8.34 12.68 -6.62
C LEU A 236 -7.48 13.11 -7.84
N PRO A 237 -6.98 14.36 -7.96
CA PRO A 237 -6.03 14.75 -9.01
C PRO A 237 -4.68 14.00 -8.96
N ILE A 238 -4.28 13.54 -7.78
CA ILE A 238 -3.07 12.73 -7.58
C ILE A 238 -3.29 11.28 -8.03
N PHE A 239 -4.53 10.82 -8.06
CA PHE A 239 -4.88 9.47 -8.50
C PHE A 239 -5.22 9.40 -10.00
N HIS A 240 -5.89 10.43 -10.54
CA HIS A 240 -6.36 10.49 -11.94
C HIS A 240 -5.21 10.40 -12.97
N ASN A 241 -4.06 11.02 -12.70
CA ASN A 241 -2.86 11.01 -13.57
C ASN A 241 -2.24 9.63 -13.91
N ARG A 242 -2.75 8.53 -13.35
CA ARG A 242 -2.40 7.13 -13.72
C ARG A 242 -0.92 6.74 -13.56
N MET A 243 -0.10 7.51 -12.84
CA MET A 243 1.35 7.25 -12.68
C MET A 243 1.74 6.08 -11.74
N ALA A 244 0.78 5.46 -11.04
CA ALA A 244 1.06 4.32 -10.15
C ALA A 244 1.38 3.04 -10.94
N PHE A 245 2.11 2.09 -10.32
CA PHE A 245 2.41 0.79 -10.91
C PHE A 245 2.80 -0.26 -9.85
N GLY A 246 2.90 -1.52 -10.28
CA GLY A 246 3.11 -2.67 -9.37
C GLY A 246 1.98 -2.79 -8.35
N ASN A 247 2.30 -3.24 -7.14
CA ASN A 247 1.33 -3.35 -6.06
C ASN A 247 0.64 -2.02 -5.68
N ARG A 248 1.31 -0.89 -5.90
CA ARG A 248 0.83 0.48 -5.58
C ARG A 248 -0.37 0.89 -6.41
N TYR A 249 -0.57 0.27 -7.57
CA TYR A 249 -1.70 0.57 -8.46
C TYR A 249 -3.04 0.29 -7.79
N PHE A 250 -3.14 -0.82 -7.06
CA PHE A 250 -4.36 -1.21 -6.37
C PHE A 250 -4.66 -0.31 -5.16
N SER A 251 -3.64 0.20 -4.46
CA SER A 251 -3.85 1.19 -3.38
C SER A 251 -4.52 2.46 -3.91
N VAL A 252 -4.14 2.91 -5.12
CA VAL A 252 -4.80 4.04 -5.79
C VAL A 252 -6.24 3.68 -6.16
N CYS A 253 -6.50 2.49 -6.70
CA CYS A 253 -7.86 2.04 -7.01
C CYS A 253 -8.76 2.00 -5.76
N GLN A 254 -8.26 1.45 -4.65
CA GLN A 254 -8.95 1.41 -3.35
C GLN A 254 -9.29 2.83 -2.87
N ALA A 255 -8.32 3.74 -2.88
CA ALA A 255 -8.52 5.11 -2.44
C ALA A 255 -9.58 5.86 -3.30
N MET A 256 -9.55 5.69 -4.62
CA MET A 256 -10.55 6.27 -5.53
C MET A 256 -11.95 5.71 -5.28
N MET A 257 -12.08 4.39 -5.08
CA MET A 257 -13.37 3.75 -4.78
C MET A 257 -13.90 4.14 -3.39
N ALA A 258 -13.03 4.22 -2.39
CA ALA A 258 -13.37 4.66 -1.03
C ALA A 258 -13.86 6.12 -0.99
N ILE A 259 -13.13 7.04 -1.64
CA ILE A 259 -13.59 8.42 -1.82
C ILE A 259 -14.90 8.46 -2.60
N GLY A 260 -15.01 7.68 -3.69
CA GLY A 260 -16.19 7.61 -4.55
C GLY A 260 -17.46 7.23 -3.79
N VAL A 261 -17.39 6.20 -2.95
CA VAL A 261 -18.48 5.83 -2.03
C VAL A 261 -18.76 7.00 -1.08
N PHE A 262 -17.81 7.40 -0.22
CA PHE A 262 -18.04 8.41 0.82
C PHE A 262 -18.59 9.74 0.27
N ASN A 263 -18.00 10.28 -0.80
CA ASN A 263 -18.43 11.53 -1.44
C ASN A 263 -19.69 11.37 -2.31
N ASN A 264 -20.19 10.15 -2.52
CA ASN A 264 -21.19 9.81 -3.54
C ASN A 264 -20.75 10.27 -4.96
N ASP A 265 -19.44 10.22 -5.23
CA ASP A 265 -18.81 10.55 -6.49
C ASP A 265 -18.72 9.29 -7.37
N LYS A 266 -19.70 9.14 -8.26
CA LYS A 266 -19.79 8.01 -9.21
C LYS A 266 -18.61 7.99 -10.18
N ALA A 267 -17.99 9.13 -10.48
CA ALA A 267 -16.84 9.20 -11.38
C ALA A 267 -15.56 8.64 -10.72
N ALA A 268 -15.27 9.03 -9.47
CA ALA A 268 -14.12 8.53 -8.72
C ALA A 268 -14.22 7.01 -8.50
N PHE A 269 -15.42 6.53 -8.15
CA PHE A 269 -15.68 5.09 -8.04
C PHE A 269 -15.49 4.34 -9.37
N ALA A 270 -16.09 4.85 -10.46
CA ALA A 270 -15.99 4.22 -11.78
C ALA A 270 -14.55 4.15 -12.30
N GLU A 271 -13.75 5.19 -12.10
CA GLU A 271 -12.35 5.17 -12.51
C GLU A 271 -11.54 4.13 -11.72
N GLY A 272 -11.64 4.12 -10.38
CA GLY A 272 -10.96 3.11 -9.56
C GLY A 272 -11.35 1.68 -9.94
N LEU A 273 -12.66 1.46 -10.16
CA LEU A 273 -13.23 0.19 -10.58
C LEU A 273 -12.70 -0.29 -11.95
N HIS A 274 -12.77 0.56 -12.98
CA HIS A 274 -12.34 0.19 -14.33
C HIS A 274 -10.82 -0.03 -14.42
N ARG A 275 -10.05 0.72 -13.61
CA ARG A 275 -8.61 0.54 -13.46
C ARG A 275 -8.26 -0.79 -12.80
N TRP A 276 -8.98 -1.20 -11.75
CA TRP A 276 -8.85 -2.54 -11.17
C TRP A 276 -9.09 -3.62 -12.22
N ILE A 277 -10.22 -3.55 -12.93
CA ILE A 277 -10.63 -4.53 -13.96
C ILE A 277 -9.56 -4.68 -15.06
N SER A 278 -8.96 -3.56 -15.47
CA SER A 278 -7.93 -3.54 -16.51
C SER A 278 -6.57 -4.07 -16.02
N TYR A 279 -6.25 -3.90 -14.73
CA TYR A 279 -4.91 -4.13 -14.21
C TYR A 279 -4.71 -5.50 -13.54
N VAL A 280 -5.75 -6.14 -12.99
CA VAL A 280 -5.64 -7.49 -12.38
C VAL A 280 -5.03 -8.53 -13.33
N PRO A 281 -5.47 -8.67 -14.60
CA PRO A 281 -4.87 -9.62 -15.54
C PRO A 281 -3.39 -9.32 -15.86
N CYS A 282 -2.99 -8.07 -15.68
CA CYS A 282 -1.62 -7.60 -15.95
C CYS A 282 -0.69 -7.75 -14.73
N TRP A 283 -1.26 -8.11 -13.57
CA TRP A 283 -0.53 -8.29 -12.32
C TRP A 283 -0.57 -9.74 -11.80
N ILE A 284 -1.59 -10.53 -12.19
CA ILE A 284 -1.72 -11.97 -11.89
C ILE A 284 -1.82 -12.77 -13.19
N TYR A 285 -0.84 -13.62 -13.44
CA TYR A 285 -0.71 -14.41 -14.66
C TYR A 285 -1.59 -15.67 -14.62
N LEU A 286 -2.19 -16.01 -15.77
CA LEU A 286 -2.72 -17.35 -16.04
C LEU A 286 -2.13 -17.88 -17.33
N THR A 287 -1.86 -19.19 -17.36
CA THR A 287 -1.36 -19.90 -18.55
C THR A 287 -2.30 -19.84 -19.76
N GLU A 288 -3.59 -19.54 -19.54
CA GLU A 288 -4.57 -19.35 -20.61
C GLU A 288 -4.48 -18.00 -21.33
N ASP A 289 -3.76 -17.01 -20.76
CA ASP A 289 -3.52 -15.72 -21.40
C ASP A 289 -2.51 -15.82 -22.56
N GLY A 290 -1.75 -16.91 -22.62
CA GLY A 290 -0.65 -17.13 -23.54
C GLY A 290 0.71 -17.34 -22.84
N PRO A 291 1.81 -17.42 -23.59
CA PRO A 291 3.14 -17.76 -23.06
C PRO A 291 3.85 -16.59 -22.34
N GLU A 292 3.31 -15.38 -22.41
CA GLU A 292 3.80 -14.19 -21.69
C GLU A 292 2.63 -13.54 -20.92
N PRO A 293 2.88 -12.87 -19.79
CA PRO A 293 1.85 -12.11 -19.10
C PRO A 293 1.23 -10.99 -19.93
N ILE A 294 -0.06 -10.75 -19.69
CA ILE A 294 -0.77 -9.59 -20.24
C ILE A 294 -0.03 -8.32 -19.79
N ARG A 295 0.24 -7.45 -20.75
CA ARG A 295 0.93 -6.18 -20.50
C ARG A 295 -0.10 -5.15 -20.06
N PRO A 296 0.17 -4.34 -19.02
CA PRO A 296 -0.77 -3.30 -18.63
C PRO A 296 -0.96 -2.31 -19.77
N ASP A 297 -2.22 -2.06 -20.13
CA ASP A 297 -2.56 -0.98 -21.04
C ASP A 297 -2.62 0.33 -20.25
N PHE A 298 -1.48 0.99 -20.14
CA PHE A 298 -1.34 2.32 -19.54
C PHE A 298 -2.15 3.40 -20.27
N TRP A 299 -2.65 3.10 -21.48
CA TRP A 299 -3.33 4.01 -22.38
C TRP A 299 -4.80 3.64 -22.58
N LEU A 300 -5.37 2.74 -21.77
CA LEU A 300 -6.82 2.55 -21.69
C LEU A 300 -7.47 3.82 -21.10
N THR A 301 -7.79 4.78 -21.97
CA THR A 301 -8.33 6.11 -21.66
C THR A 301 -9.79 6.08 -21.18
N LYS A 302 -10.23 5.02 -20.50
CA LYS A 302 -11.60 4.84 -20.02
C LYS A 302 -11.70 4.72 -18.48
N PRO A 303 -12.76 5.26 -17.87
CA PRO A 303 -13.63 6.28 -18.46
C PRO A 303 -12.79 7.54 -18.80
N SER A 304 -13.08 8.15 -19.94
CA SER A 304 -12.52 9.43 -20.34
C SER A 304 -13.07 10.56 -19.47
N ASN A 305 -12.43 11.72 -19.46
CA ASN A 305 -12.82 12.82 -18.57
C ASN A 305 -14.25 13.32 -18.86
N ASP A 306 -14.74 13.19 -20.10
CA ASP A 306 -16.13 13.46 -20.45
C ASP A 306 -17.10 12.38 -19.90
N GLU A 307 -16.72 11.11 -19.96
CA GLU A 307 -17.48 10.00 -19.35
C GLU A 307 -17.51 10.12 -17.81
N LEU A 308 -16.41 10.57 -17.19
CA LEU A 308 -16.34 10.88 -15.75
C LEU A 308 -17.22 12.09 -15.39
N ALA A 309 -17.11 13.19 -16.13
CA ALA A 309 -17.92 14.39 -15.90
C ALA A 309 -19.43 14.12 -16.07
N ALA A 310 -19.81 13.21 -16.98
CA ALA A 310 -21.19 12.75 -17.12
C ALA A 310 -21.68 11.91 -15.92
N LEU A 311 -20.81 11.09 -15.32
CA LEU A 311 -21.13 10.30 -14.12
C LEU A 311 -21.26 11.15 -12.85
N SER A 312 -20.53 12.26 -12.74
CA SER A 312 -20.61 13.17 -11.58
C SER A 312 -20.49 14.64 -11.99
N PRO A 313 -21.59 15.23 -12.50
CA PRO A 313 -21.62 16.61 -12.98
C PRO A 313 -21.18 17.62 -11.91
N GLY A 314 -20.35 18.57 -12.30
CA GLY A 314 -19.84 19.64 -11.44
C GLY A 314 -18.54 19.31 -10.69
N LYS A 315 -18.13 18.04 -10.62
CA LYS A 315 -16.81 17.63 -10.15
C LYS A 315 -15.72 18.12 -11.10
N LYS A 316 -14.59 18.62 -10.56
CA LYS A 316 -13.52 19.25 -11.36
C LYS A 316 -12.15 18.61 -11.21
N TRP A 317 -11.98 17.70 -10.26
CA TRP A 317 -10.70 17.04 -9.96
C TRP A 317 -10.05 16.40 -11.21
N MET A 318 -10.87 15.81 -12.09
CA MET A 318 -10.45 15.15 -13.34
C MET A 318 -9.81 16.10 -14.38
N PHE A 319 -9.93 17.42 -14.23
CA PHE A 319 -9.35 18.38 -15.18
C PHE A 319 -8.05 19.03 -14.68
N ARG A 320 -7.46 18.52 -13.59
CA ARG A 320 -6.28 19.13 -12.91
C ARG A 320 -4.96 18.39 -13.13
N ASP A 321 -4.96 17.32 -13.91
CA ASP A 321 -3.77 16.48 -14.15
C ASP A 321 -2.59 17.23 -14.78
N GLN A 322 -2.84 18.21 -15.66
CA GLN A 322 -1.77 18.96 -16.31
C GLN A 322 -0.98 19.82 -15.31
N ASP A 323 -1.66 20.43 -14.33
CA ASP A 323 -1.03 21.20 -13.25
C ASP A 323 -0.20 20.27 -12.35
N ILE A 324 -0.76 19.10 -12.01
CA ILE A 324 -0.08 18.08 -11.20
C ILE A 324 1.18 17.54 -11.91
N LEU A 325 1.11 17.29 -13.23
CA LEU A 325 2.28 16.92 -14.05
C LEU A 325 3.28 18.07 -14.23
N ALA A 326 2.86 19.34 -14.20
CA ALA A 326 3.74 20.50 -14.22
C ALA A 326 4.45 20.71 -12.86
N LEU A 327 3.76 20.48 -11.75
CA LEU A 327 4.33 20.47 -10.40
C LEU A 327 5.37 19.36 -10.24
N MET A 328 5.12 18.17 -10.80
CA MET A 328 6.09 17.07 -10.85
C MET A 328 7.37 17.42 -11.62
N LYS A 329 7.29 18.23 -12.68
CA LYS A 329 8.45 18.67 -13.47
C LYS A 329 9.27 19.76 -12.79
N THR A 330 8.70 20.50 -11.83
CA THR A 330 9.32 21.69 -11.22
C THR A 330 9.84 21.47 -9.81
N ASN A 331 9.41 20.41 -9.10
CA ASN A 331 9.89 20.07 -7.77
C ASN A 331 10.63 18.73 -7.73
N LYS A 332 11.63 18.64 -6.86
CA LYS A 332 12.45 17.45 -6.59
C LYS A 332 11.60 16.24 -6.17
N LEU A 333 11.07 15.51 -7.16
CA LEU A 333 10.58 14.16 -6.94
C LEU A 333 11.72 13.28 -6.45
N GLY A 334 11.38 12.28 -5.65
CA GLY A 334 12.33 11.24 -5.28
C GLY A 334 12.86 10.50 -6.50
N ASP A 335 13.99 9.82 -6.33
CA ASP A 335 14.72 9.12 -7.40
C ASP A 335 14.03 7.85 -7.92
N ASP A 336 12.68 7.86 -7.98
CA ASP A 336 11.85 6.94 -8.73
C ASP A 336 11.98 7.27 -10.23
N SER A 337 13.23 7.18 -10.70
CA SER A 337 13.66 7.21 -12.11
C SER A 337 12.92 6.19 -12.98
N SER A 338 12.13 5.30 -12.36
CA SER A 338 11.19 4.43 -13.05
C SER A 338 10.09 5.18 -13.79
N LEU A 339 9.63 6.33 -13.26
CA LEU A 339 8.60 7.19 -13.85
C LEU A 339 9.05 7.80 -15.18
N TYR A 340 10.34 8.10 -15.32
CA TYR A 340 10.94 8.62 -16.56
C TYR A 340 11.46 7.52 -17.50
N LYS A 341 11.55 6.27 -17.00
CA LYS A 341 11.91 5.07 -17.76
C LYS A 341 10.66 4.29 -18.15
N LEU A 342 9.65 5.03 -18.62
CA LEU A 342 8.30 4.54 -18.97
C LEU A 342 8.25 3.56 -20.16
N GLU A 343 9.35 3.37 -20.91
CA GLU A 343 9.53 2.25 -21.84
C GLU A 343 10.57 1.21 -21.38
N GLU A 344 11.56 1.56 -20.56
CA GLU A 344 12.60 0.59 -20.11
C GLU A 344 12.12 -0.35 -18.99
N ASN A 345 11.23 0.11 -18.09
CA ASN A 345 10.66 -0.75 -17.04
C ASN A 345 9.37 -1.45 -17.48
N PHE A 346 8.78 -0.99 -18.59
CA PHE A 346 7.46 -1.40 -19.06
C PHE A 346 7.52 -2.17 -20.38
N GLY A 347 8.60 -1.99 -21.15
CA GLY A 347 8.93 -2.80 -22.31
C GLY A 347 9.51 -4.17 -21.96
N VAL A 348 9.78 -4.96 -22.99
CA VAL A 348 10.20 -6.38 -22.95
C VAL A 348 11.68 -6.57 -22.52
N GLY A 349 12.17 -5.70 -21.64
CA GLY A 349 13.56 -5.68 -21.17
C GLY A 349 13.83 -6.72 -20.07
N ARG A 350 15.11 -6.86 -19.69
CA ARG A 350 15.65 -7.84 -18.72
C ARG A 350 15.06 -7.81 -17.30
N ARG A 351 14.07 -6.96 -17.02
CA ARG A 351 13.40 -6.78 -15.72
C ARG A 351 11.88 -7.01 -15.74
N HIS A 352 11.29 -7.42 -16.88
CA HIS A 352 9.88 -7.78 -16.96
C HIS A 352 9.50 -8.79 -15.85
N TRP A 353 8.41 -8.54 -15.13
CA TRP A 353 7.96 -9.34 -13.97
C TRP A 353 9.08 -9.58 -12.93
N ASN A 354 9.81 -8.50 -12.60
CA ASN A 354 11.00 -8.51 -11.75
C ASN A 354 12.05 -9.55 -12.18
N GLY A 355 12.11 -9.85 -13.49
CA GLY A 355 13.05 -10.78 -14.15
C GLY A 355 12.68 -12.25 -14.00
N ALA A 356 11.41 -12.60 -13.77
CA ALA A 356 10.97 -13.99 -13.58
C ALA A 356 11.45 -14.89 -14.75
N PRO A 357 12.02 -16.08 -14.48
CA PRO A 357 12.42 -17.00 -15.54
C PRO A 357 11.16 -17.58 -16.21
N ALA A 358 11.23 -17.87 -17.52
CA ALA A 358 10.06 -18.34 -18.27
C ALA A 358 9.38 -19.59 -17.65
N ALA A 359 10.18 -20.50 -17.07
CA ALA A 359 9.68 -21.70 -16.39
C ALA A 359 8.89 -21.43 -15.09
N ALA A 360 8.89 -20.19 -14.57
CA ALA A 360 8.10 -19.81 -13.39
C ALA A 360 6.71 -19.29 -13.73
N PHE A 361 6.37 -19.09 -15.00
CA PHE A 361 5.04 -18.64 -15.43
C PHE A 361 4.01 -19.76 -15.25
N VAL A 362 3.42 -19.80 -14.05
CA VAL A 362 2.34 -20.71 -13.64
C VAL A 362 1.14 -19.92 -13.16
N ASP A 363 -0.06 -20.49 -13.28
CA ASP A 363 -1.32 -19.88 -12.82
C ASP A 363 -1.18 -19.30 -11.40
N GLY A 364 -1.51 -18.01 -11.24
CA GLY A 364 -1.48 -17.31 -9.97
C GLY A 364 -0.15 -16.59 -9.66
N LEU A 365 0.88 -16.71 -10.50
CA LEU A 365 2.11 -15.91 -10.36
C LEU A 365 1.76 -14.42 -10.38
N SER A 366 2.44 -13.62 -9.55
CA SER A 366 2.31 -12.16 -9.53
C SER A 366 3.55 -11.46 -10.10
N ALA A 367 3.34 -10.27 -10.67
CA ALA A 367 4.42 -9.39 -11.11
C ALA A 367 5.42 -9.04 -10.00
N GLU A 368 5.01 -9.14 -8.73
CA GLU A 368 5.86 -8.89 -7.55
C GLU A 368 6.53 -10.17 -6.99
N THR A 369 6.15 -11.39 -7.40
CA THR A 369 6.62 -12.65 -6.78
C THR A 369 8.14 -12.77 -6.75
N PHE A 370 8.81 -12.35 -7.83
CA PHE A 370 10.27 -12.39 -7.97
C PHE A 370 11.01 -11.16 -7.43
N ARG A 371 10.28 -10.17 -6.90
CA ARG A 371 10.80 -9.12 -6.02
C ARG A 371 10.83 -9.64 -4.59
N ASP A 372 9.65 -9.85 -4.01
CA ASP A 372 9.44 -10.49 -2.71
C ASP A 372 7.94 -10.74 -2.42
N LEU A 373 7.65 -11.68 -1.51
CA LEU A 373 6.27 -12.08 -1.17
C LEU A 373 5.49 -11.01 -0.39
N GLY A 374 6.14 -10.19 0.44
CA GLY A 374 5.48 -9.09 1.18
C GLY A 374 4.90 -8.02 0.25
N HIS A 375 5.54 -7.72 -0.89
CA HIS A 375 4.97 -6.85 -1.91
C HIS A 375 3.80 -7.50 -2.67
N CYS A 376 3.79 -8.83 -2.78
CA CYS A 376 2.62 -9.58 -3.27
C CYS A 376 1.45 -9.45 -2.30
N ASP A 377 1.69 -9.69 -1.01
CA ASP A 377 0.67 -9.57 0.04
C ASP A 377 0.05 -8.15 0.06
N LEU A 378 0.87 -7.09 -0.01
CA LEU A 378 0.42 -5.69 -0.10
C LEU A 378 -0.38 -5.37 -1.38
N GLY A 379 -0.06 -6.00 -2.51
CA GLY A 379 -0.77 -5.77 -3.77
C GLY A 379 -2.12 -6.47 -3.78
N PHE A 380 -2.13 -7.71 -3.30
CA PHE A 380 -3.34 -8.51 -3.16
C PHE A 380 -4.30 -7.93 -2.12
N ALA A 381 -3.77 -7.31 -1.06
CA ALA A 381 -4.53 -6.53 -0.08
C ALA A 381 -5.45 -5.52 -0.73
N ALA A 382 -4.87 -4.49 -1.35
CA ALA A 382 -5.64 -3.40 -1.93
C ALA A 382 -6.49 -3.88 -3.12
N LEU A 383 -6.06 -4.92 -3.83
CA LEU A 383 -6.86 -5.61 -4.85
C LEU A 383 -8.14 -6.20 -4.24
N VAL A 384 -8.04 -6.94 -3.13
CA VAL A 384 -9.18 -7.53 -2.41
C VAL A 384 -10.03 -6.47 -1.72
N SER A 385 -9.43 -5.41 -1.16
CA SER A 385 -10.14 -4.24 -0.65
C SER A 385 -11.02 -3.60 -1.73
N CYS A 386 -10.52 -3.44 -2.97
CA CYS A 386 -11.36 -2.99 -4.09
C CYS A 386 -12.50 -3.98 -4.40
N ALA A 387 -12.25 -5.29 -4.30
CA ALA A 387 -13.26 -6.32 -4.55
C ALA A 387 -14.37 -6.32 -3.48
N GLU A 388 -14.06 -6.14 -2.19
CA GLU A 388 -15.08 -5.97 -1.13
C GLU A 388 -15.81 -4.63 -1.26
N ILE A 389 -15.13 -3.50 -1.57
CA ILE A 389 -15.82 -2.23 -1.83
C ILE A 389 -16.80 -2.39 -3.00
N ALA A 390 -16.38 -2.97 -4.14
CA ALA A 390 -17.28 -3.25 -5.26
C ALA A 390 -18.42 -4.20 -4.86
N TRP A 391 -18.11 -5.25 -4.09
CA TRP A 391 -19.08 -6.21 -3.60
C TRP A 391 -20.16 -5.52 -2.79
N HIS A 392 -19.82 -4.68 -1.80
CA HIS A 392 -20.78 -3.89 -1.00
C HIS A 392 -21.70 -3.01 -1.85
N GLN A 393 -21.20 -2.54 -3.00
CA GLN A 393 -21.93 -1.73 -3.96
C GLN A 393 -22.70 -2.55 -5.03
N GLY A 394 -22.73 -3.88 -4.91
CA GLY A 394 -23.50 -4.78 -5.77
C GLY A 394 -22.76 -5.31 -7.01
N ILE A 395 -21.45 -5.06 -7.11
CA ILE A 395 -20.62 -5.43 -8.26
C ILE A 395 -19.71 -6.60 -7.87
N ASP A 396 -19.88 -7.74 -8.57
CA ASP A 396 -19.13 -8.95 -8.29
C ASP A 396 -17.80 -9.02 -9.06
N LEU A 397 -16.78 -8.33 -8.51
CA LEU A 397 -15.40 -8.43 -9.00
C LEU A 397 -14.75 -9.78 -8.68
N TYR A 398 -15.24 -10.48 -7.65
CA TYR A 398 -14.71 -11.78 -7.27
C TYR A 398 -15.05 -12.84 -8.31
N ALA A 399 -16.31 -12.92 -8.77
CA ALA A 399 -16.69 -13.80 -9.87
C ALA A 399 -15.95 -13.46 -11.19
N LEU A 400 -15.71 -12.17 -11.46
CA LEU A 400 -15.05 -11.70 -12.69
C LEU A 400 -13.61 -12.24 -12.83
N GLU A 401 -12.85 -12.32 -11.74
CA GLU A 401 -11.45 -12.76 -11.72
C GLU A 401 -11.21 -14.00 -10.84
N ALA A 402 -12.27 -14.79 -10.58
CA ALA A 402 -12.26 -15.91 -9.62
C ALA A 402 -11.07 -16.85 -9.79
N LYS A 403 -10.78 -17.24 -11.05
CA LYS A 403 -9.64 -18.09 -11.39
C LYS A 403 -8.29 -17.45 -11.04
N ARG A 404 -8.09 -16.15 -11.31
CA ARG A 404 -6.84 -15.45 -10.98
C ARG A 404 -6.64 -15.38 -9.47
N LEU A 405 -7.65 -14.93 -8.75
CA LEU A 405 -7.50 -14.63 -7.33
C LEU A 405 -7.35 -15.92 -6.50
N THR A 406 -8.10 -16.98 -6.82
CA THR A 406 -7.93 -18.29 -6.16
C THR A 406 -6.59 -18.95 -6.48
N LYS A 407 -6.10 -18.86 -7.72
CA LYS A 407 -4.76 -19.35 -8.08
C LYS A 407 -3.65 -18.55 -7.41
N PHE A 408 -3.77 -17.23 -7.32
CA PHE A 408 -2.84 -16.39 -6.57
C PHE A 408 -2.80 -16.80 -5.09
N LEU A 409 -3.98 -16.95 -4.47
CA LEU A 409 -4.13 -17.33 -3.06
C LEU A 409 -3.42 -18.65 -2.77
N GLU A 410 -3.70 -19.72 -3.52
CA GLU A 410 -3.10 -21.03 -3.31
C GLU A 410 -1.58 -21.03 -3.59
N LEU A 411 -1.13 -20.38 -4.67
CA LEU A 411 0.29 -20.32 -5.01
C LEU A 411 1.10 -19.57 -3.94
N HIS A 412 0.69 -18.36 -3.58
CA HIS A 412 1.44 -17.53 -2.64
C HIS A 412 1.37 -18.08 -1.21
N SER A 413 0.24 -18.68 -0.83
CA SER A 413 0.14 -19.41 0.45
C SER A 413 1.08 -20.63 0.47
N GLY A 414 1.17 -21.38 -0.63
CA GLY A 414 2.17 -22.45 -0.79
C GLY A 414 3.61 -21.98 -0.64
N LEU A 415 3.97 -20.90 -1.34
CA LEU A 415 5.29 -20.25 -1.22
C LEU A 415 5.59 -19.71 0.20
N ARG A 416 4.59 -19.65 1.10
CA ARG A 416 4.75 -19.30 2.52
C ARG A 416 4.86 -20.52 3.46
N ILE A 417 4.28 -21.68 3.12
CA ILE A 417 4.14 -22.83 4.04
C ILE A 417 4.79 -24.13 3.58
N ASP A 418 5.16 -24.26 2.30
CA ASP A 418 5.79 -25.45 1.76
C ASP A 418 7.26 -25.51 2.24
N GLU A 419 7.65 -26.60 2.92
CA GLU A 419 9.01 -26.77 3.47
C GLU A 419 10.10 -26.72 2.39
N THR A 420 9.77 -27.18 1.18
CA THR A 420 10.64 -27.11 -0.01
C THR A 420 9.89 -26.40 -1.13
N ILE A 421 10.42 -25.25 -1.55
CA ILE A 421 9.91 -24.49 -2.69
C ILE A 421 10.51 -25.03 -3.99
N PRO A 422 9.74 -25.13 -5.10
CA PRO A 422 10.26 -25.57 -6.39
C PRO A 422 11.48 -24.74 -6.84
N PRO A 423 12.58 -25.36 -7.35
CA PRO A 423 13.83 -24.66 -7.66
C PRO A 423 13.70 -23.45 -8.60
N VAL A 424 12.65 -23.39 -9.42
CA VAL A 424 12.39 -22.28 -10.33
C VAL A 424 12.13 -20.94 -9.60
N PHE A 425 11.69 -21.00 -8.33
CA PHE A 425 11.48 -19.84 -7.45
C PHE A 425 12.71 -19.52 -6.58
N PHE A 426 13.92 -19.95 -6.97
CA PHE A 426 15.17 -19.86 -6.20
C PHE A 426 15.46 -18.51 -5.50
N ARG A 427 15.02 -17.37 -6.07
CA ARG A 427 15.24 -16.03 -5.50
C ARG A 427 14.02 -15.38 -4.84
N VAL A 428 12.88 -16.08 -4.75
CA VAL A 428 11.67 -15.57 -4.09
C VAL A 428 11.94 -15.36 -2.60
N LYS A 429 11.89 -14.10 -2.15
CA LYS A 429 12.13 -13.73 -0.76
C LYS A 429 10.83 -13.80 0.03
N GLY A 430 10.84 -14.55 1.14
CA GLY A 430 9.74 -14.52 2.12
C GLY A 430 9.81 -13.30 3.03
N THR A 431 9.89 -12.09 2.48
CA THR A 431 9.82 -10.85 3.28
C THR A 431 8.57 -10.84 4.17
N PRO A 432 8.56 -10.04 5.26
CA PRO A 432 7.47 -10.03 6.23
C PRO A 432 6.06 -10.16 5.66
N VAL A 433 5.27 -11.09 6.23
CA VAL A 433 3.89 -11.37 5.81
C VAL A 433 3.00 -10.17 6.06
N GLN A 434 2.03 -9.93 5.20
CA GLN A 434 1.00 -8.93 5.47
C GLN A 434 -0.38 -9.61 5.49
N SER A 435 -1.18 -9.33 6.51
CA SER A 435 -2.36 -10.12 6.89
C SER A 435 -3.60 -9.78 6.05
N PHE A 436 -3.63 -10.28 4.81
CA PHE A 436 -4.64 -9.87 3.82
C PHE A 436 -5.33 -11.01 3.05
N VAL A 437 -4.91 -12.25 3.22
CA VAL A 437 -5.51 -13.39 2.49
C VAL A 437 -6.89 -13.80 3.04
N GLU A 438 -7.27 -13.39 4.26
CA GLU A 438 -8.51 -13.86 4.90
C GLU A 438 -9.79 -13.34 4.24
N ALA A 439 -9.84 -12.11 3.74
CA ALA A 439 -11.03 -11.59 3.05
C ALA A 439 -11.29 -12.36 1.73
N GLY A 440 -10.25 -12.55 0.92
CA GLY A 440 -10.34 -13.36 -0.30
C GLY A 440 -10.65 -14.83 0.00
N TYR A 441 -10.06 -15.41 1.05
CA TYR A 441 -10.38 -16.75 1.53
C TYR A 441 -11.84 -16.86 1.96
N ASN A 442 -12.37 -15.91 2.72
CA ASN A 442 -13.76 -15.93 3.16
C ASN A 442 -14.73 -15.84 1.97
N HIS A 443 -14.45 -14.98 0.98
CA HIS A 443 -15.28 -14.93 -0.20
C HIS A 443 -15.31 -16.29 -0.92
N TYR A 444 -14.15 -16.83 -1.31
CA TYR A 444 -14.12 -18.06 -2.11
C TYR A 444 -14.46 -19.33 -1.32
N HIS A 445 -13.91 -19.51 -0.12
CA HIS A 445 -14.12 -20.71 0.70
C HIS A 445 -15.42 -20.64 1.51
N ASN A 446 -15.60 -19.60 2.33
CA ASN A 446 -16.75 -19.55 3.26
C ASN A 446 -18.06 -19.17 2.57
N ARG A 447 -18.06 -18.19 1.64
CA ARG A 447 -19.28 -17.77 0.91
C ARG A 447 -19.58 -18.68 -0.29
N LEU A 448 -18.56 -19.13 -1.05
CA LEU A 448 -18.74 -19.91 -2.30
C LEU A 448 -18.37 -21.40 -2.22
N GLY A 449 -17.86 -21.90 -1.08
CA GLY A 449 -17.55 -23.33 -0.90
C GLY A 449 -16.36 -23.86 -1.71
N MET A 450 -15.45 -22.99 -2.16
CA MET A 450 -14.27 -23.39 -2.92
C MET A 450 -13.16 -23.93 -2.02
N GLU A 451 -12.50 -25.01 -2.43
CA GLU A 451 -11.34 -25.55 -1.72
C GLU A 451 -10.10 -24.68 -1.92
N LEU A 452 -9.58 -24.13 -0.82
CA LEU A 452 -8.33 -23.35 -0.75
C LEU A 452 -7.43 -23.90 0.38
N PRO A 453 -6.95 -25.15 0.28
CA PRO A 453 -6.29 -25.85 1.38
C PRO A 453 -4.96 -25.22 1.79
N LYS A 454 -4.16 -24.69 0.86
CA LYS A 454 -2.91 -24.00 1.19
C LYS A 454 -3.18 -22.66 1.85
N THR A 455 -4.16 -21.91 1.36
CA THR A 455 -4.55 -20.64 1.99
C THR A 455 -5.12 -20.86 3.39
N LYS A 456 -5.96 -21.89 3.60
CA LYS A 456 -6.42 -22.28 4.94
C LYS A 456 -5.25 -22.56 5.88
N ALA A 457 -4.32 -23.42 5.44
CA ALA A 457 -3.17 -23.80 6.24
C ALA A 457 -2.23 -22.62 6.53
N PHE A 458 -2.10 -21.66 5.62
CA PHE A 458 -1.35 -20.42 5.85
C PHE A 458 -2.04 -19.50 6.86
N ILE A 459 -3.36 -19.30 6.74
CA ILE A 459 -4.15 -18.51 7.69
C ILE A 459 -4.02 -19.09 9.12
N ASP A 460 -4.26 -20.39 9.27
CA ASP A 460 -4.26 -21.07 10.57
C ASP A 460 -2.87 -21.14 11.22
N LYS A 461 -1.78 -21.19 10.42
CA LYS A 461 -0.40 -21.26 10.94
C LYS A 461 0.29 -19.90 11.09
N ALA A 462 0.02 -18.93 10.21
CA ALA A 462 0.79 -17.68 10.13
C ALA A 462 0.03 -16.44 10.60
N LEU A 463 -1.28 -16.35 10.36
CA LEU A 463 -2.06 -15.15 10.66
C LEU A 463 -2.77 -15.24 12.00
N ARG A 464 -3.59 -16.28 12.19
CA ARG A 464 -4.42 -16.42 13.40
C ARG A 464 -3.61 -16.50 14.70
N PRO A 465 -2.45 -17.20 14.77
CA PRO A 465 -1.60 -17.20 15.96
C PRO A 465 -0.96 -15.84 16.30
N CYS A 466 -1.00 -14.85 15.39
CA CYS A 466 -0.46 -13.51 15.64
C CYS A 466 -1.46 -12.55 16.29
N LEU A 467 -2.77 -12.88 16.27
CA LEU A 467 -3.85 -12.08 16.89
C LEU A 467 -3.73 -11.96 18.43
N THR A 468 -2.99 -12.87 19.07
CA THR A 468 -2.80 -12.91 20.54
C THR A 468 -1.42 -12.43 21.00
N LYS A 469 -0.53 -12.06 20.07
CA LYS A 469 0.85 -11.64 20.36
C LYS A 469 0.94 -10.13 20.58
N GLU A 470 1.96 -9.68 21.33
CA GLU A 470 2.14 -8.27 21.65
C GLU A 470 2.58 -7.45 20.42
N ILE A 471 1.97 -6.28 20.22
CA ILE A 471 2.33 -5.30 19.19
C ILE A 471 3.33 -4.30 19.78
N ASN A 472 4.49 -4.13 19.16
CA ASN A 472 5.58 -3.26 19.66
C ASN A 472 5.33 -1.73 19.60
N GLY A 473 4.07 -1.30 19.44
CA GLY A 473 3.62 0.11 19.54
C GLY A 473 4.12 1.08 18.47
N ARG A 474 4.64 0.60 17.32
CA ARG A 474 5.24 1.44 16.28
C ARG A 474 4.34 1.62 15.05
N SER A 475 4.77 2.47 14.12
CA SER A 475 4.15 2.60 12.78
C SER A 475 4.49 1.46 11.82
N TRP A 476 5.40 0.55 12.19
CA TRP A 476 5.54 -0.81 11.63
C TRP A 476 5.89 -1.78 12.77
N SER A 477 5.07 -2.81 12.94
CA SER A 477 5.10 -3.73 14.08
C SER A 477 5.25 -5.13 13.56
N TRP A 478 6.14 -5.86 14.21
CA TRP A 478 6.71 -7.08 13.69
C TRP A 478 6.44 -8.16 14.71
N VAL A 479 5.48 -9.02 14.40
CA VAL A 479 5.06 -10.11 15.27
C VAL A 479 5.72 -11.40 14.76
N PRO A 480 6.41 -12.18 15.61
CA PRO A 480 7.03 -13.43 15.19
C PRO A 480 6.00 -14.41 14.59
N VAL A 481 6.29 -14.96 13.42
CA VAL A 481 5.54 -16.08 12.83
C VAL A 481 5.81 -17.38 13.59
N GLU A 482 4.92 -18.35 13.41
CA GLU A 482 5.17 -19.72 13.88
C GLU A 482 6.30 -20.41 13.08
N PRO A 483 6.99 -21.41 13.66
CA PRO A 483 7.98 -22.21 12.96
C PRO A 483 7.40 -22.87 11.69
N GLY A 484 8.24 -22.98 10.65
CA GLY A 484 7.86 -23.54 9.36
C GLY A 484 7.17 -22.56 8.39
N ILE A 485 6.95 -21.31 8.79
CA ILE A 485 6.53 -20.24 7.87
C ILE A 485 7.75 -19.59 7.23
N ARG A 486 7.73 -19.45 5.89
CA ARG A 486 8.73 -18.67 5.13
C ARG A 486 8.46 -17.17 5.27
N ALA A 487 8.71 -16.66 6.48
CA ALA A 487 8.72 -15.24 6.80
C ALA A 487 9.63 -14.94 7.99
N GLU A 488 10.19 -13.73 8.03
CA GLU A 488 10.93 -13.25 9.21
C GLU A 488 9.98 -12.90 10.37
N ASN A 489 8.78 -12.42 10.04
CA ASN A 489 7.71 -12.01 10.94
C ASN A 489 6.45 -11.73 10.11
N VAL A 490 5.31 -11.55 10.79
CA VAL A 490 4.17 -10.85 10.21
C VAL A 490 4.33 -9.37 10.51
N VAL A 491 4.10 -8.56 9.49
CA VAL A 491 3.76 -7.15 9.64
C VAL A 491 2.34 -7.07 10.17
N TRP A 492 2.21 -7.39 11.45
CA TRP A 492 0.92 -7.32 12.12
C TRP A 492 0.56 -5.84 12.25
N PRO A 493 -0.58 -5.43 11.70
CA PRO A 493 -0.69 -4.11 11.11
C PRO A 493 -0.72 -3.00 12.15
N THR A 494 -0.07 -1.91 11.79
CA THR A 494 0.19 -0.75 12.64
C THR A 494 -0.84 0.36 12.50
N GLY A 495 -2.03 -0.04 12.10
CA GLY A 495 -3.30 0.48 12.55
C GLY A 495 -4.20 -0.75 12.61
N CYS A 496 -5.04 -0.86 13.64
CA CYS A 496 -5.84 -2.06 13.87
C CYS A 496 -6.73 -2.42 12.66
N ASN A 497 -7.09 -1.40 11.87
CA ASN A 497 -7.51 -1.41 10.46
C ASN A 497 -7.42 -2.77 9.75
N VAL A 498 -6.23 -3.28 9.45
CA VAL A 498 -6.05 -4.44 8.56
C VAL A 498 -6.30 -5.79 9.25
N ALA A 499 -6.00 -5.88 10.54
CA ALA A 499 -6.42 -7.03 11.36
C ALA A 499 -7.95 -7.01 11.51
N TRP A 500 -8.54 -5.81 11.53
CA TRP A 500 -9.98 -5.61 11.58
C TRP A 500 -10.70 -5.93 10.27
N GLU A 501 -10.13 -5.51 9.13
CA GLU A 501 -10.56 -5.87 7.77
C GLU A 501 -10.51 -7.40 7.61
N THR A 502 -9.44 -8.05 8.08
CA THR A 502 -9.38 -9.51 8.16
C THR A 502 -10.57 -10.09 8.92
N LEU A 503 -10.93 -9.53 10.08
CA LEU A 503 -11.94 -10.09 10.97
C LEU A 503 -13.40 -9.83 10.55
N THR A 504 -13.70 -8.63 10.06
CA THR A 504 -15.01 -8.25 9.50
C THR A 504 -15.35 -9.04 8.26
N HIS A 505 -14.36 -9.38 7.45
CA HIS A 505 -14.52 -10.26 6.31
C HIS A 505 -14.11 -11.70 6.62
N SER A 506 -14.00 -12.16 7.89
CA SER A 506 -13.74 -13.57 8.21
C SER A 506 -14.98 -14.27 8.73
N ASN A 507 -15.22 -15.49 8.23
CA ASN A 507 -16.30 -16.39 8.67
C ASN A 507 -17.70 -15.75 8.77
N THR A 508 -17.98 -14.70 7.99
CA THR A 508 -19.27 -13.99 8.05
C THR A 508 -20.44 -14.83 7.58
N GLY A 509 -20.18 -15.84 6.74
CA GLY A 509 -21.15 -16.87 6.34
C GLY A 509 -22.36 -16.39 5.52
N GLN A 510 -22.54 -15.08 5.39
CA GLN A 510 -23.62 -14.46 4.64
C GLN A 510 -23.29 -14.50 3.15
N THR A 511 -23.87 -15.49 2.46
CA THR A 511 -24.31 -15.31 1.08
C THR A 511 -25.40 -14.23 1.04
N ARG A 512 -25.49 -13.52 -0.09
CA ARG A 512 -26.57 -12.56 -0.37
C ARG A 512 -27.91 -13.24 -0.59
#